data_AF-A0A543NEM6-F1
#
_entry.id   AF-A0A543NEM6-F1
#
_cell.length_a   1.000
_cell.length_b   1.000
_cell.length_c   1.000
_cell.angle_alpha   90.00
_cell.angle_beta   90.00
_cell.angle_gamma   90.00
#
_symmetry.space_group_name_H-M   'P 1'
#
loop_
_entity.id
_entity.type
_entity.pdbx_description
1 polymer ?
#
loop_
_entity_poly.entity_id
_entity_poly.type
_entity_poly.pdbx_seq_one_letter_code
_entity_poly.pdbx_strand_id
1 'polypeptide(L)' 'MAKTGRPKKAELTVTEADRRELVRGARAATSTQAYALRCRIVLACAEPGAFNKDVAAEERLP' A
#
# COMPACT_ATOMS: atom_id res chain seq x y z
N MET A 1 -10.12 -7.27 -25.92
CA MET A 1 -10.40 -6.10 -25.05
C MET A 1 -9.07 -5.42 -24.73
N ALA A 2 -8.91 -4.15 -25.08
CA ALA A 2 -7.71 -3.40 -24.71
C ALA A 2 -7.64 -3.30 -23.18
N LYS A 3 -6.46 -3.56 -22.61
CA LYS A 3 -6.22 -3.53 -21.17
C LYS A 3 -6.35 -2.07 -20.72
N THR A 4 -7.53 -1.62 -20.30
CA THR A 4 -7.77 -0.28 -19.74
C THR A 4 -7.24 -0.23 -18.30
N GLY A 5 -5.93 -0.41 -18.14
CA GLY A 5 -5.22 -0.19 -16.89
C GLY A 5 -4.39 1.09 -17.00
N ARG A 6 -4.19 1.79 -15.87
CA ARG A 6 -3.22 2.88 -15.78
C ARG A 6 -1.86 2.36 -16.25
N PRO A 7 -1.16 3.03 -17.19
CA PRO A 7 0.15 2.57 -17.61
C PRO A 7 1.09 2.52 -16.40
N LYS A 8 1.71 1.35 -16.14
CA LYS A 8 2.77 1.17 -15.13
C LYS A 8 4.02 1.93 -15.60
N LYS A 9 3.99 3.26 -15.52
CA LYS A 9 5.07 4.13 -16.02
C LYS A 9 6.12 4.49 -14.97
N ALA A 10 5.83 4.31 -13.69
CA ALA A 10 6.75 4.64 -12.60
C ALA A 10 6.62 3.61 -11.47
N GLU A 11 7.75 3.31 -10.82
CA GLU A 11 7.77 2.62 -9.53
C GLU A 11 7.07 3.47 -8.48
N LEU A 12 6.38 2.82 -7.54
CA LEU A 12 5.76 3.51 -6.42
C LEU A 12 6.87 3.91 -5.43
N THR A 13 7.34 5.14 -5.52
CA THR A 13 8.30 5.69 -4.56
C THR A 13 7.57 6.44 -3.45
N VAL A 14 7.81 6.04 -2.20
CA VAL A 14 7.28 6.70 -1.00
C VAL A 14 8.44 7.40 -0.31
N THR A 15 8.31 8.70 -0.06
CA THR A 15 9.36 9.45 0.65
C THR A 15 9.40 9.06 2.13
N GLU A 16 10.50 9.39 2.81
CA GLU A 16 10.62 9.14 4.25
C GLU A 16 9.55 9.87 5.08
N ALA A 17 9.14 11.07 4.65
CA ALA A 17 8.07 11.83 5.30
C ALA A 17 6.72 11.12 5.15
N ASP A 18 6.40 10.66 3.93
CA ASP A 18 5.17 9.92 3.63
C ASP A 18 5.14 8.58 4.38
N ARG A 19 6.26 7.87 4.42
CA ARG A 19 6.42 6.61 5.16
C ARG A 19 6.07 6.78 6.63
N ARG A 20 6.54 7.87 7.26
CA ARG A 20 6.22 8.17 8.67
C ARG A 20 4.73 8.41 8.88
N GLU A 21 4.06 9.08 7.95
CA GLU A 21 2.63 9.32 8.02
C GLU A 21 1.82 8.03 7.85
N LEU A 22 2.17 7.22 6.85
CA LEU A 22 1.54 5.93 6.60
C LEU A 22 1.73 4.95 7.77
N VAL A 23 2.90 4.92 8.41
CA VAL A 23 3.15 4.09 9.60
C VAL A 23 2.29 4.53 10.78
N ARG A 24 2.12 5.85 11.00
CA ARG A 24 1.21 6.36 12.02
C ARG A 24 -0.24 5.95 11.72
N GLY A 25 -0.65 6.07 10.46
CA GLY A 25 -2.00 5.69 10.02
C GLY A 25 -2.30 4.19 10.12
N ALA A 26 -1.31 3.33 9.82
CA ALA A 26 -1.43 1.88 9.93
C ALA A 26 -1.62 1.37 11.37
N ARG A 27 -1.18 2.15 12.37
CA ARG A 27 -1.30 1.89 13.81
C ARG A 27 -2.53 2.53 14.44
N ALA A 28 -3.25 3.39 13.73
CA ALA A 28 -4.42 4.09 14.27
C ALA A 28 -5.53 3.10 14.61
N ALA A 29 -5.97 3.09 15.87
CA ALA A 29 -6.75 2.00 16.44
C ALA A 29 -8.25 2.02 16.13
N THR A 30 -8.87 3.14 15.71
CA THR A 30 -10.33 3.24 15.92
C THR A 30 -11.21 4.01 14.93
N SER A 31 -10.70 4.76 13.94
CA SER A 31 -11.64 5.59 13.14
C SER A 31 -12.01 5.03 11.76
N THR A 32 -11.14 4.30 11.06
CA THR A 32 -11.54 3.55 9.85
C THR A 32 -10.57 2.39 9.62
N GLN A 33 -11.02 1.16 9.88
CA GLN A 33 -10.27 -0.07 9.55
C GLN A 33 -9.76 -0.03 8.10
N ALA A 34 -10.56 0.57 7.20
CA ALA A 34 -10.22 0.78 5.81
C ALA A 34 -9.07 1.78 5.57
N TYR A 35 -8.85 2.79 6.42
CA TYR A 35 -7.68 3.68 6.31
C TYR A 35 -6.41 2.95 6.74
N ALA A 36 -6.45 2.29 7.90
CA ALA A 36 -5.31 1.51 8.39
C ALA A 36 -4.89 0.42 7.39
N LEU A 37 -5.87 -0.28 6.80
CA LEU A 37 -5.64 -1.26 5.74
C LEU A 37 -4.96 -0.63 4.51
N ARG A 38 -5.46 0.51 4.02
CA ARG A 38 -4.85 1.20 2.87
C ARG A 38 -3.42 1.65 3.17
N CYS A 39 -3.14 2.14 4.37
CA CYS A 39 -1.79 2.50 4.77
C CYS A 39 -0.82 1.30 4.71
N ARG A 40 -1.26 0.11 5.18
CA ARG A 40 -0.45 -1.12 5.11
C ARG A 40 -0.16 -1.54 3.67
N ILE A 41 -1.19 -1.56 2.82
CA ILE A 41 -1.05 -1.91 1.40
C ILE A 41 -0.05 -0.97 0.69
N VAL A 42 -0.15 0.35 0.92
CA VAL A 42 0.75 1.32 0.29
C VAL A 42 2.19 1.12 0.77
N LEU A 43 2.40 0.89 2.06
CA LEU A 43 3.73 0.61 2.62
C LEU A 43 4.34 -0.65 1.99
N ALA A 44 3.56 -1.74 1.93
CA ALA A 44 4.02 -3.00 1.36
C ALA A 44 4.30 -2.90 -0.16
N CYS A 45 3.52 -2.12 -0.91
CA CYS A 45 3.78 -1.89 -2.33
C CYS A 45 4.99 -0.97 -2.60
N ALA A 46 5.45 -0.23 -1.60
CA ALA A 46 6.60 0.66 -1.70
C ALA A 46 7.93 -0.02 -1.31
N GLU A 47 7.89 -1.27 -0.86
CA GLU A 47 9.10 -2.04 -0.57
C GLU A 47 9.82 -2.46 -1.86
N PRO A 48 11.16 -2.34 -1.94
CA PRO A 48 11.92 -2.74 -3.11
C PRO A 48 11.68 -4.22 -3.49
N GLY A 49 11.24 -4.47 -4.71
CA GLY A 49 10.97 -5.84 -5.19
C GLY A 49 9.63 -6.43 -4.77
N ALA A 50 8.78 -5.68 -4.06
CA ALA A 50 7.41 -6.11 -3.78
C ALA A 50 6.59 -6.17 -5.09
N PHE A 51 6.11 -7.37 -5.45
CA PHE A 51 5.08 -7.47 -6.47
C PHE A 51 3.73 -7.21 -5.83
N ASN A 52 2.97 -6.25 -6.34
CA ASN A 52 1.62 -5.89 -5.85
C ASN A 52 0.66 -7.10 -5.67
N LYS A 53 0.90 -8.22 -6.39
CA LYS A 53 0.16 -9.48 -6.26
C LYS A 53 0.44 -10.24 -4.96
N ASP A 54 1.65 -10.14 -4.43
CA ASP A 54 2.10 -10.86 -3.25
C ASP A 54 1.64 -10.12 -1.99
N VAL A 55 1.68 -8.78 -2.02
CA VAL A 55 1.07 -7.91 -0.99
C VAL A 55 -0.42 -8.19 -0.81
N ALA A 56 -1.17 -8.39 -1.90
CA ALA A 56 -2.59 -8.72 -1.85
C ALA A 56 -2.87 -10.13 -1.29
N ALA A 57 -1.92 -11.05 -1.40
CA ALA A 57 -2.03 -12.41 -0.85
C ALA A 57 -1.67 -12.46 0.65
N GLU A 58 -0.74 -11.62 1.09
CA GLU A 58 -0.31 -11.50 2.50
C GLU A 58 -1.28 -10.68 3.35
N GLU A 59 -1.90 -9.64 2.79
CA GLU A 59 -2.85 -8.76 3.50
C GLU A 59 -4.25 -9.41 3.70
N ARG A 60 -4.34 -10.74 3.81
CA ARG A 60 -5.54 -11.46 4.25
C ARG A 60 -5.74 -11.24 5.75
N LEU A 61 -6.08 -10.00 6.08
CA LEU A 61 -6.59 -9.58 7.38
C LEU A 61 -7.93 -10.29 7.65
N PRO A 62 -8.19 -10.74 8.89
CA PRO A 62 -9.44 -11.37 9.29
C PRO A 62 -10.66 -10.47 9.09
#